data_AF-A0A2N2T6W7-F1
#
_entry.id   AF-A0A2N2T6W7-F1
#
_cell.length_a   1.000
_cell.length_b   1.000
_cell.length_c   1.000
_cell.angle_alpha   90.00
_cell.angle_beta   90.00
_cell.angle_gamma   90.00
#
_symmetry.space_group_name_H-M   'P 1'
#
loop_
_entity.id
_entity.type
_entity.pdbx_description
1 polymer ?
#
loop_
_entity_poly.entity_id
_entity_poly.type
_entity_poly.pdbx_seq_one_letter_code
_entity_poly.pdbx_strand_id
1 'polypeptide(L)'
;MNVEHEGFQESRWGDMCVSMAAEATRRCAQSYDLYVQMFSELVDLKVGGLPADIRARAIARAERWDYLSAEGRAKVQQELADGGYCSHGLDRACCPVGCGDQ
;
A
#
# COMPACT_ATOMS: atom_id res chain seq x y z
N MET A 1 3.70 -37.22 -5.32
CA MET A 1 3.75 -36.64 -3.95
C MET A 1 3.25 -35.22 -4.09
N ASN A 2 1.98 -34.98 -3.78
CA ASN A 2 1.42 -33.63 -3.78
C ASN A 2 1.75 -33.02 -2.43
N VAL A 3 2.65 -32.05 -2.42
CA VAL A 3 2.88 -31.21 -1.24
C VAL A 3 1.69 -30.27 -1.17
N GLU A 4 0.78 -30.54 -0.24
CA GLU A 4 -0.23 -29.57 0.17
C GLU A 4 0.53 -28.35 0.69
N HIS A 5 0.52 -27.26 -0.08
CA HIS A 5 1.00 -25.97 0.42
C HIS A 5 0.11 -25.62 1.62
N GLU A 6 0.68 -25.67 2.84
CA GLU A 6 0.01 -25.23 4.06
C GLU A 6 -0.61 -23.86 3.79
N GLY A 7 -1.94 -23.90 3.71
CA GLY A 7 -2.71 -22.97 2.90
C GLY A 7 -2.68 -21.55 3.45
N PHE A 8 -2.60 -20.60 2.53
CA PHE A 8 -3.08 -19.24 2.75
C PHE A 8 -4.44 -19.27 3.46
N GLN A 9 -4.44 -18.91 4.75
CA GLN A 9 -5.65 -18.80 5.56
C GLN A 9 -6.21 -17.39 5.37
N GLU A 10 -7.38 -17.30 4.74
CA GLU A 10 -7.98 -16.02 4.37
C GLU A 10 -8.28 -15.13 5.57
N SER A 11 -8.67 -15.71 6.71
CA SER A 11 -8.89 -14.99 7.97
C SER A 11 -7.61 -14.35 8.48
N ARG A 12 -6.52 -15.14 8.56
CA ARG A 12 -5.21 -14.65 9.01
C ARG A 12 -4.66 -13.55 8.12
N TRP A 13 -4.84 -13.65 6.80
CA TRP A 13 -4.47 -12.58 5.88
C TRP A 13 -5.33 -11.33 6.09
N GLY A 14 -6.62 -11.49 6.36
CA GLY A 14 -7.51 -10.39 6.73
C GLY A 14 -7.01 -9.64 7.97
N ASP A 15 -6.66 -10.35 9.04
CA ASP A 15 -6.11 -9.75 10.27
C ASP A 15 -4.78 -9.03 10.02
N MET A 16 -3.94 -9.58 9.14
CA MET A 16 -2.72 -8.92 8.70
C MET A 16 -3.01 -7.64 7.93
N CYS A 17 -3.99 -7.64 7.02
CA CYS A 17 -4.42 -6.43 6.29
C CYS A 17 -4.93 -5.36 7.25
N VAL A 18 -5.74 -5.73 8.25
CA VAL A 18 -6.20 -4.80 9.30
C VAL A 18 -5.02 -4.18 10.04
N SER A 19 -4.02 -5.01 10.39
CA SER A 19 -2.82 -4.53 11.12
C SER A 19 -1.97 -3.58 10.28
N MET A 20 -1.75 -3.91 9.00
CA MET A 20 -1.00 -3.07 8.06
C MET A 20 -1.73 -1.77 7.74
N ALA A 21 -3.05 -1.81 7.56
CA ALA A 21 -3.87 -0.62 7.35
C ALA A 21 -3.80 0.30 8.58
N ALA A 22 -3.94 -0.24 9.79
CA ALA A 22 -3.79 0.53 11.02
C ALA A 22 -2.39 1.14 11.16
N GLU A 23 -1.33 0.44 10.75
CA GLU A 23 0.02 0.99 10.70
C GLU A 23 0.13 2.16 9.71
N ALA A 24 -0.36 1.98 8.48
CA ALA A 24 -0.37 3.03 7.47
C ALA A 24 -1.14 4.27 7.94
N THR A 25 -2.34 4.10 8.53
CA THR A 25 -3.15 5.20 9.08
C THR A 25 -2.40 6.02 10.14
N ARG A 26 -1.63 5.36 11.01
CA ARG A 26 -0.86 6.07 12.06
C ARG A 26 0.29 6.90 11.49
N ARG A 27 0.78 6.55 10.31
CA ARG A 27 2.00 7.13 9.72
C ARG A 27 1.73 8.06 8.53
N CYS A 28 0.51 8.03 7.97
CA CYS A 28 0.19 8.78 6.76
C CYS A 28 -0.12 10.27 6.97
N ALA A 29 0.00 10.79 8.20
CA ALA A 29 -0.33 12.19 8.53
C ALA A 29 -1.71 12.64 7.99
N GLN A 30 -2.69 11.72 7.97
CA GLN A 30 -4.04 11.92 7.41
C GLN A 30 -4.09 12.16 5.89
N SER A 31 -3.01 11.94 5.15
CA SER A 31 -3.03 11.90 3.69
C SER A 31 -3.51 10.53 3.19
N TYR A 32 -4.50 10.55 2.28
CA TYR A 32 -5.02 9.34 1.64
C TYR A 32 -3.98 8.71 0.71
N ASP A 33 -3.32 9.49 -0.15
CA ASP A 33 -2.31 8.96 -1.08
C ASP A 33 -1.13 8.34 -0.33
N LEU A 34 -0.71 8.97 0.76
CA LEU A 34 0.34 8.42 1.61
C LEU A 34 -0.12 7.14 2.33
N TYR A 35 -1.38 7.07 2.76
CA TYR A 35 -1.95 5.84 3.31
C TYR A 35 -1.89 4.71 2.27
N VAL A 36 -2.41 4.94 1.06
CA VAL A 36 -2.45 3.95 -0.02
C VAL A 36 -1.05 3.49 -0.39
N GLN A 37 -0.10 4.42 -0.48
CA GLN A 37 1.30 4.09 -0.75
C GLN A 37 1.87 3.17 0.33
N MET A 38 1.81 3.58 1.59
CA MET A 38 2.40 2.84 2.71
C MET A 38 1.74 1.47 2.91
N PHE A 39 0.41 1.42 2.86
CA PHE A 39 -0.33 0.16 2.99
C PHE A 39 0.08 -0.81 1.88
N SER A 40 0.13 -0.33 0.65
CA SER A 40 0.45 -1.18 -0.50
C SER A 40 1.90 -1.66 -0.46
N GLU A 41 2.84 -0.83 0.00
CA GLU A 41 4.26 -1.23 0.17
C GLU A 41 4.41 -2.33 1.24
N LEU A 42 3.64 -2.22 2.34
CA LEU A 42 3.59 -3.27 3.37
C LEU A 42 3.02 -4.58 2.80
N VAL A 43 1.96 -4.50 1.99
CA VAL A 43 1.39 -5.67 1.29
C VAL A 43 2.42 -6.31 0.37
N ASP A 44 3.07 -5.51 -0.49
CA ASP A 44 4.10 -5.98 -1.44
C ASP A 44 5.23 -6.73 -0.72
N LEU A 45 5.70 -6.18 0.40
CA LEU A 45 6.73 -6.82 1.24
C LEU A 45 6.28 -8.17 1.78
N LYS A 46 5.01 -8.30 2.21
CA LYS A 46 4.48 -9.56 2.74
C LYS A 46 4.25 -10.61 1.67
N VAL A 47 3.78 -10.20 0.49
CA VAL A 47 3.43 -11.16 -0.57
C VAL A 47 4.61 -11.52 -1.48
N GLY A 48 5.72 -10.77 -1.43
CA GLY A 48 6.90 -11.00 -2.28
C GLY A 48 7.53 -12.38 -2.14
N GLY A 49 7.43 -13.01 -0.96
CA GLY A 49 7.92 -14.37 -0.71
C GLY A 49 6.91 -15.49 -1.00
N LEU A 50 5.67 -15.16 -1.38
CA LEU A 50 4.60 -16.15 -1.57
C LEU A 50 4.62 -16.74 -2.99
N PRO A 51 4.19 -18.01 -3.16
CA PRO A 51 3.88 -18.58 -4.47
C PRO A 51 2.94 -17.70 -5.28
N ALA A 52 3.06 -17.71 -6.61
CA ALA A 52 2.37 -16.76 -7.48
C ALA A 52 0.84 -16.80 -7.37
N ASP A 53 0.27 -17.99 -7.23
CA ASP A 53 -1.17 -18.23 -7.03
C ASP A 53 -1.66 -17.68 -5.69
N ILE A 54 -0.88 -17.91 -4.62
CA ILE A 54 -1.18 -17.38 -3.29
C ILE A 54 -1.04 -15.85 -3.26
N ARG A 55 0.02 -15.32 -3.88
CA ARG A 55 0.27 -13.88 -4.00
C ARG A 55 -0.87 -13.18 -4.70
N ALA A 56 -1.35 -13.71 -5.83
CA ALA A 56 -2.46 -13.13 -6.58
C ALA A 56 -3.74 -13.07 -5.72
N ARG A 57 -4.06 -14.15 -4.99
CA ARG A 57 -5.21 -14.18 -4.06
C ARG A 57 -5.06 -13.19 -2.90
N ALA A 58 -3.86 -13.07 -2.34
CA ALA A 58 -3.56 -12.14 -1.25
C ALA A 58 -3.74 -10.68 -1.69
N ILE A 59 -3.23 -10.33 -2.87
CA ILE A 59 -3.39 -9.00 -3.47
C ILE A 59 -4.86 -8.69 -3.73
N ALA A 60 -5.60 -9.57 -4.40
CA ALA A 60 -7.02 -9.38 -4.67
C ALA A 60 -7.84 -9.14 -3.39
N ARG A 61 -7.41 -9.74 -2.26
CA ARG A 61 -8.06 -9.51 -0.97
C ARG A 61 -7.71 -8.14 -0.37
N ALA A 62 -6.47 -7.68 -0.56
CA ALA A 62 -5.96 -6.41 -0.06
C ALA A 62 -6.58 -5.19 -0.76
N GLU A 63 -7.13 -5.36 -1.98
CA GLU A 63 -7.86 -4.30 -2.70
C GLU A 63 -8.99 -3.65 -1.87
N ARG A 64 -9.57 -4.36 -0.89
CA ARG A 64 -10.59 -3.81 0.02
C ARG A 64 -10.07 -2.75 1.00
N TRP A 65 -8.75 -2.59 1.08
CA TRP A 65 -8.06 -1.56 1.86
C TRP A 65 -7.34 -0.57 0.93
N ASP A 66 -7.80 -0.48 -0.33
CA ASP A 66 -7.27 0.40 -1.37
C ASP A 66 -5.84 0.07 -1.80
N TYR A 67 -5.47 -1.22 -1.80
CA TYR A 67 -4.20 -1.65 -2.38
C TYR A 67 -4.05 -1.16 -3.82
N LEU A 68 -2.88 -0.61 -4.13
CA LEU A 68 -2.43 -0.30 -5.49
C LEU A 68 -1.12 -1.03 -5.81
N SER A 69 -1.03 -1.56 -7.03
CA SER A 69 0.22 -2.11 -7.55
C SER A 69 1.32 -1.04 -7.61
N ALA A 70 2.58 -1.48 -7.71
CA ALA A 70 3.70 -0.56 -7.87
C ALA A 70 3.53 0.39 -9.09
N GLU A 71 3.00 -0.13 -10.20
CA GLU A 71 2.70 0.67 -11.39
C GLU A 71 1.55 1.66 -11.14
N GLY A 72 0.47 1.22 -10.47
CA GLY A 72 -0.64 2.09 -10.11
C GLY A 72 -0.21 3.24 -9.20
N ARG A 73 0.62 2.95 -8.20
CA ARG A 73 1.21 3.98 -7.32
C ARG A 73 2.11 4.95 -8.10
N ALA A 74 2.92 4.46 -9.03
CA ALA A 74 3.79 5.31 -9.84
C ALA A 74 2.97 6.29 -10.69
N LYS A 75 1.82 5.85 -11.23
CA LYS A 75 0.89 6.73 -11.95
C LYS A 75 0.31 7.81 -11.04
N VAL A 76 -0.16 7.47 -9.84
CA VAL A 76 -0.65 8.45 -8.86
C VAL A 76 0.43 9.46 -8.52
N GLN A 77 1.67 9.02 -8.30
CA GLN A 77 2.81 9.91 -8.03
C GLN A 77 3.09 10.88 -9.18
N GLN A 78 2.94 10.42 -10.44
CA GLN A 78 3.06 11.30 -11.60
C GLN A 78 1.93 12.33 -11.63
N GLU A 79 0.68 11.93 -11.39
CA GLU A 79 -0.48 12.83 -11.35
C GLU A 79 -0.33 13.91 -10.25
N LEU A 80 0.18 13.52 -9.08
CA LEU A 80 0.51 14.46 -8.00
C LEU A 80 1.59 15.45 -8.43
N ALA A 81 2.65 14.97 -9.07
CA ALA A 81 3.72 15.83 -9.57
C ALA A 81 3.24 16.82 -10.63
N ASP A 82 2.45 16.35 -11.60
CA ASP A 82 1.85 17.16 -12.67
C ASP A 82 0.88 18.21 -12.10
N GLY A 83 0.18 17.87 -11.01
CA GLY A 83 -0.71 18.77 -10.27
C GLY A 83 0.00 19.74 -9.31
N GLY A 84 1.34 19.68 -9.19
CA GLY A 84 2.11 20.54 -8.29
C GLY A 84 2.09 20.13 -6.81
N TYR A 85 1.54 18.97 -6.48
CA TYR A 85 1.55 18.41 -5.13
C TYR A 85 2.92 17.80 -4.78
N CYS A 86 3.16 17.54 -3.50
CA CYS A 86 4.28 16.73 -3.07
C CYS A 86 3.96 15.23 -3.23
N SER A 87 4.98 14.38 -3.17
CA SER A 87 4.83 12.92 -3.24
C SER A 87 4.00 12.31 -2.11
N HIS A 88 3.73 13.08 -1.05
CA HIS A 88 2.87 12.68 0.06
C HIS A 88 1.38 13.02 -0.18
N GLY A 89 1.00 13.53 -1.36
CA GLY A 89 -0.39 13.87 -1.69
C GLY A 89 -0.90 15.17 -1.07
N LEU A 90 0.01 16.07 -0.67
CA LEU A 90 -0.33 17.35 -0.05
C LEU A 90 0.16 18.51 -0.90
N ASP A 91 -0.49 19.67 -0.74
CA ASP A 91 0.09 20.92 -1.23
C ASP A 91 1.49 21.08 -0.64
N ARG A 92 2.47 21.41 -1.49
CA ARG A 92 3.87 21.50 -1.10
C ARG A 92 4.08 22.50 0.04
N ALA A 93 3.40 23.64 0.00
CA ALA A 93 3.49 24.69 1.01
C ALA A 93 2.79 24.32 2.33
N CYS A 94 1.88 23.34 2.31
CA CYS A 94 1.17 22.87 3.50
C CYS A 94 1.72 21.55 4.05
N CYS A 95 2.71 20.94 3.39
CA CYS A 95 3.22 19.64 3.81
C CYS A 95 4.04 19.78 5.11
N PRO A 96 3.68 19.04 6.19
CA PRO A 96 4.37 19.17 7.49
C PRO A 96 5.82 18.67 7.47
N VAL A 97 6.22 17.95 6.42
CA VAL A 97 7.59 17.50 6.17
C VAL A 97 8.46 18.63 5.58
N GLY A 98 7.87 19.75 5.15
CA GLY A 98 8.60 20.88 4.57
C GLY A 98 8.90 20.71 3.07
N CYS A 99 8.01 20.05 2.31
CA CYS A 99 8.21 19.85 0.87
C CYS A 99 8.15 21.13 0.01
N GLY A 100 7.67 22.24 0.57
CA GLY A 100 7.60 23.55 -0.10
C GLY A 100 8.90 24.37 -0.01
N ASP A 101 9.84 23.94 0.84
CA ASP A 101 11.10 24.65 1.10
C ASP A 101 12.28 24.07 0.28
N GLN A 102 12.01 23.13 -0.64
CA GLN A 102 12.99 22.34 -1.39
C GLN A 102 13.25 22.90 -2.79
#